data_AF-A0A098EZY8-F1
#
_entry.id   AF-A0A098EZY8-F1
#
_cell.length_a   1.000
_cell.length_b   1.000
_cell.length_c   1.000
_cell.angle_alpha   90.00
_cell.angle_beta   90.00
_cell.angle_gamma   90.00
#
_symmetry.space_group_name_H-M   'P 1'
#
loop_
_entity.id
_entity.type
_entity.pdbx_description
1 polymer ?
#
loop_
_entity_poly.entity_id
_entity_poly.type
_entity_poly.pdbx_seq_one_letter_code
_entity_poly.pdbx_strand_id
1 'polypeptide(L)'
;MKLHELAYLGLFFVVLLSAIGVTKLAETRQTPVATASQGTALVQLGEKGRPDAATMQLISPPPTQPADHIDRWNPEMRQESCLACHGKTGTGAPTPSKSHFYDEDQKGKIFRDNCIQCHVTQNDKKSAFNSGS
;
A
#
# COMPACT_ATOMS: atom_id res chain seq x y z
N MET A 1 32.44 -0.27 -52.43
CA MET A 1 32.67 -0.50 -50.99
C MET A 1 34.03 -1.13 -50.80
N LYS A 2 34.85 -0.59 -49.90
CA LYS A 2 36.19 -1.13 -49.62
C LYS A 2 36.03 -2.46 -48.86
N LEU A 3 36.92 -3.44 -49.10
CA LEU A 3 36.83 -4.79 -48.49
C LEU A 3 36.69 -4.74 -46.96
N HIS A 4 37.33 -3.77 -46.32
CA HIS A 4 37.24 -3.54 -44.88
C HIS A 4 35.83 -3.09 -44.43
N GLU A 5 35.12 -2.30 -45.22
CA GLU A 5 33.75 -1.87 -44.92
C GLU A 5 32.78 -3.05 -44.96
N LEU A 6 32.97 -3.98 -45.92
CA LEU A 6 32.21 -5.23 -45.98
C LEU A 6 32.53 -6.16 -44.81
N ALA A 7 33.78 -6.21 -44.36
CA ALA A 7 34.18 -6.98 -43.18
C ALA A 7 33.55 -6.43 -41.89
N TYR A 8 33.52 -5.10 -41.71
CA TYR A 8 32.88 -4.47 -40.56
C TYR A 8 31.36 -4.66 -40.56
N LEU A 9 30.72 -4.54 -41.73
CA LEU A 9 29.29 -4.84 -41.88
C LEU A 9 28.97 -6.30 -41.56
N GLY A 10 29.78 -7.24 -42.05
CA GLY A 10 29.63 -8.66 -41.73
C GLY A 10 29.75 -8.93 -40.23
N LEU A 11 30.76 -8.36 -39.58
CA LEU A 11 30.98 -8.53 -38.14
C LEU A 11 29.85 -7.89 -37.31
N PHE A 12 29.34 -6.73 -37.73
CA PHE A 12 28.19 -6.08 -37.10
C PHE A 12 26.93 -6.97 -37.15
N PHE A 13 26.63 -7.58 -38.30
CA PHE A 13 25.49 -8.47 -38.42
C PHE A 13 25.64 -9.75 -37.58
N VAL A 14 26.85 -10.30 -37.45
CA VAL A 14 27.10 -11.47 -36.58
C VAL A 14 26.84 -11.15 -35.11
N VAL A 15 27.30 -9.98 -34.64
CA VAL A 15 27.05 -9.55 -33.25
C VAL A 15 25.57 -9.22 -33.02
N LEU A 16 24.91 -8.61 -34.00
CA LEU A 16 23.49 -8.29 -33.90
C LEU A 16 22.63 -9.56 -33.82
N LEU A 17 22.93 -10.56 -34.67
CA LEU A 17 22.20 -11.82 -34.71
C LEU A 17 22.44 -12.67 -33.46
N SER A 18 23.65 -12.65 -32.89
CA SER A 18 23.94 -13.36 -31.64
C SER A 18 23.21 -12.73 -30.45
N ALA A 19 23.14 -11.40 -30.37
CA ALA A 19 22.39 -10.69 -29.31
C ALA A 19 20.87 -10.99 -29.35
N ILE A 20 20.28 -11.04 -30.55
CA ILE A 20 18.86 -11.40 -30.75
C ILE A 20 18.61 -12.88 -30.41
N GLY A 21 19.56 -13.77 -30.77
CA GLY A 21 19.47 -15.19 -30.44
C GLY A 21 19.48 -15.47 -28.93
N VAL A 22 20.34 -14.77 -28.17
CA VAL A 22 20.43 -14.94 -26.70
C VAL A 22 19.18 -14.40 -26.00
N THR A 23 18.60 -13.29 -26.47
CA THR A 23 17.37 -12.73 -25.86
C THR A 23 16.15 -13.63 -26.07
N LYS A 24 15.98 -14.24 -27.24
CA LYS A 24 14.86 -15.18 -27.51
C LYS A 24 15.01 -16.53 -26.79
N LEU A 25 16.24 -16.98 -26.59
CA LEU A 25 16.51 -18.21 -25.83
C LEU A 25 16.35 -18.00 -24.31
N ALA A 26 16.65 -16.80 -23.80
CA ALA A 26 16.37 -16.43 -22.41
C ALA A 26 14.86 -16.32 -22.14
N GLU A 27 14.09 -15.79 -23.07
CA GLU A 27 12.62 -15.69 -23.00
C GLU A 27 11.95 -17.08 -22.99
N THR A 28 12.52 -18.07 -23.70
CA THR A 28 12.00 -19.46 -23.73
C THR A 28 12.38 -20.27 -22.48
N ARG A 29 13.45 -19.91 -21.76
CA ARG A 29 13.83 -20.56 -20.48
C ARG A 29 13.13 -19.98 -19.26
N GLN A 30 12.40 -18.89 -19.42
CA GLN A 30 11.49 -18.35 -18.42
C GLN A 30 10.05 -18.65 -18.84
N THR A 31 9.70 -19.93 -18.95
CA THR A 31 8.36 -20.28 -18.48
C THR A 31 8.35 -19.91 -17.00
N PRO A 32 7.55 -18.94 -16.54
CA PRO A 32 7.22 -18.92 -15.14
C PRO A 32 6.57 -20.27 -14.91
N VAL A 33 7.25 -21.15 -14.17
CA VAL A 33 6.51 -22.12 -13.37
C VAL A 33 5.61 -21.20 -12.57
N ALA A 34 4.34 -21.16 -12.96
CA ALA A 34 3.30 -20.73 -12.06
C ALA A 34 3.45 -21.68 -10.89
N THR A 35 4.30 -21.29 -9.92
CA THR A 35 4.09 -21.67 -8.54
C THR A 35 2.65 -21.31 -8.37
N ALA A 36 1.78 -22.34 -8.34
CA ALA A 36 0.42 -22.18 -7.93
C ALA A 36 0.53 -21.27 -6.74
N SER A 37 0.06 -20.03 -6.89
CA SER A 37 -0.14 -19.17 -5.76
C SER A 37 -0.90 -20.09 -4.84
N GLN A 38 -0.29 -20.49 -3.73
CA GLN A 38 -1.06 -20.85 -2.58
C GLN A 38 -1.78 -19.55 -2.31
N GLY A 39 -2.91 -19.39 -3.00
CA GLY A 39 -3.90 -18.41 -2.69
C GLY A 39 -4.00 -18.61 -1.21
N THR A 40 -3.67 -17.55 -0.49
CA THR A 40 -3.90 -17.51 0.94
C THR A 40 -5.39 -17.73 1.01
N ALA A 41 -5.79 -19.00 1.15
CA ALA A 41 -7.16 -19.39 1.25
C ALA A 41 -7.48 -18.78 2.59
N LEU A 42 -8.06 -17.57 2.54
CA LEU A 42 -8.57 -16.91 3.72
C LEU A 42 -9.35 -18.01 4.40
N VAL A 43 -8.90 -18.41 5.59
CA VAL A 43 -9.54 -19.46 6.37
C VAL A 43 -10.92 -18.92 6.69
N GLN A 44 -11.85 -19.21 5.79
CA GLN A 44 -13.22 -18.73 5.91
C GLN A 44 -13.82 -19.67 6.94
N LEU A 45 -13.96 -19.15 8.16
CA LEU A 45 -14.62 -19.86 9.24
C LEU A 45 -15.96 -20.36 8.71
N GLY A 46 -16.23 -21.66 8.88
CA GLY A 46 -17.53 -22.23 8.53
C GLY A 46 -18.66 -21.50 9.26
N GLU A 47 -19.91 -21.69 8.84
CA GLU A 47 -21.08 -20.95 9.37
C GLU A 47 -21.15 -20.87 10.90
N LYS A 48 -20.65 -21.87 11.62
CA LYS A 48 -20.60 -21.91 13.09
C LYS A 48 -19.60 -20.95 13.75
N GLY A 49 -18.55 -20.51 13.05
CA GLY A 49 -17.55 -19.55 13.57
C GLY A 49 -17.64 -18.15 12.93
N ARG A 50 -18.55 -17.97 11.96
CA ARG A 50 -18.83 -16.69 11.30
C ARG A 50 -19.47 -15.63 12.22
N PRO A 51 -20.42 -15.94 13.11
CA PRO A 51 -21.00 -14.93 14.01
C PRO A 51 -19.97 -14.39 15.02
N ASP A 52 -18.98 -15.21 15.41
CA ASP A 52 -17.90 -14.76 16.30
C ASP A 52 -16.97 -13.77 15.58
N ALA A 53 -16.66 -13.99 14.30
CA ALA A 53 -15.84 -13.07 13.52
C ALA A 53 -16.54 -11.73 13.20
N ALA A 54 -17.86 -11.75 12.99
CA ALA A 54 -18.66 -10.54 12.76
C ALA A 54 -18.80 -9.67 14.03
N THR A 55 -18.59 -10.26 15.20
CA THR A 55 -18.64 -9.56 16.50
C THR A 55 -17.27 -9.22 17.06
N MET A 56 -16.17 -9.54 16.35
CA MET A 56 -14.82 -9.03 16.67
C MET A 56 -14.70 -7.54 16.30
N GLN A 57 -15.48 -6.70 16.96
CA GLN A 57 -15.18 -5.27 17.02
C GLN A 57 -13.92 -5.11 17.87
N LEU A 58 -12.90 -4.48 17.28
CA LEU A 58 -11.78 -3.99 18.05
C LEU A 58 -12.33 -3.08 19.16
N ILE A 59 -11.84 -3.23 20.39
CA ILE A 59 -12.35 -2.48 21.56
C ILE A 59 -12.19 -0.96 21.38
N SER A 60 -11.37 -0.50 20.42
CA SER A 60 -11.29 0.90 19.99
C SER A 60 -10.55 0.96 18.64
N PRO A 61 -11.23 0.78 17.49
CA PRO A 61 -10.56 0.94 16.20
C PRO A 61 -10.16 2.42 16.02
N PRO A 62 -9.04 2.72 15.36
CA PRO A 62 -8.73 4.09 14.96
C PRO A 62 -9.89 4.69 14.15
N PRO A 63 -10.36 5.90 14.46
CA PRO A 63 -11.35 6.57 13.65
C PRO A 63 -10.85 6.76 12.23
N THR A 64 -11.76 6.63 11.28
CA THR A 64 -11.45 6.79 9.87
C THR A 64 -11.29 8.27 9.53
N GLN A 65 -10.41 8.55 8.57
CA GLN A 65 -10.20 9.90 8.09
C GLN A 65 -11.39 10.32 7.22
N PRO A 66 -11.99 11.50 7.45
CA PRO A 66 -13.04 12.01 6.57
C PRO A 66 -12.51 12.20 5.13
N ALA A 67 -13.37 12.01 4.14
CA ALA A 67 -12.96 12.04 2.73
C ALA A 67 -12.40 13.39 2.26
N ASP A 68 -12.80 14.49 2.90
CA ASP A 68 -12.31 15.86 2.65
C ASP A 68 -10.95 16.17 3.31
N HIS A 69 -10.35 15.20 4.01
CA HIS A 69 -9.06 15.34 4.69
C HIS A 69 -7.91 14.60 3.98
N ILE A 70 -8.17 13.93 2.84
CA ILE A 70 -7.21 13.07 2.13
C ILE A 70 -5.90 13.77 1.75
N ASP A 71 -5.96 15.05 1.39
CA ASP A 71 -4.80 15.84 0.93
C ASP A 71 -4.06 16.55 2.08
N ARG A 72 -4.44 16.29 3.34
CA ARG A 72 -3.79 16.93 4.51
C ARG A 72 -2.54 16.21 4.99
N TRP A 73 -2.35 14.96 4.57
CA TRP A 73 -1.11 14.23 4.83
C TRP A 73 0.01 14.74 3.91
N ASN A 74 1.09 15.24 4.52
CA ASN A 74 2.32 15.53 3.79
C ASN A 74 3.40 14.53 4.27
N PRO A 75 3.91 13.65 3.38
CA PRO A 75 4.88 12.62 3.76
C PRO A 75 6.23 13.18 4.24
N GLU A 76 6.60 14.40 3.83
CA GLU A 76 7.82 15.07 4.27
C GLU A 76 7.68 15.64 5.68
N MET A 77 6.51 16.18 6.01
CA MET A 77 6.21 16.75 7.34
C MET A 77 5.69 15.71 8.35
N ARG A 78 5.26 14.55 7.86
CA ARG A 78 4.69 13.45 8.66
C ARG A 78 3.60 13.94 9.62
N GLN A 79 3.69 13.62 10.91
CA GLN A 79 2.70 14.00 11.92
C GLN A 79 2.46 15.51 11.98
N GLU A 80 3.45 16.34 11.65
CA GLU A 80 3.33 17.80 11.75
C GLU A 80 2.24 18.34 10.82
N SER A 81 1.99 17.69 9.68
CA SER A 81 0.92 18.11 8.76
C SER A 81 -0.47 17.88 9.37
N CYS A 82 -0.64 16.80 10.13
CA CYS A 82 -1.87 16.48 10.86
C CYS A 82 -2.01 17.35 12.12
N LEU A 83 -0.92 17.54 12.85
CA LEU A 83 -0.88 18.30 14.10
C LEU A 83 -1.09 19.80 13.90
N ALA A 84 -0.98 20.32 12.68
CA ALA A 84 -1.39 21.67 12.33
C ALA A 84 -2.82 21.99 12.81
N CYS A 85 -3.71 20.98 12.79
CA CYS A 85 -5.07 21.07 13.34
C CYS A 85 -5.21 20.26 14.63
N HIS A 86 -4.77 19.01 14.65
CA HIS A 86 -5.02 18.08 15.76
C HIS A 86 -4.16 18.36 17.01
N GLY A 87 -3.02 19.05 16.87
CA GLY A 87 -2.14 19.41 17.99
C GLY A 87 -2.47 20.77 18.63
N LYS A 88 -3.46 21.50 18.09
CA LYS A 88 -3.79 22.86 18.53
C LYS A 88 -5.22 22.94 19.04
N THR A 89 -5.40 23.61 20.17
CA THR A 89 -6.72 23.95 20.68
C THR A 89 -7.38 25.02 19.81
N GLY A 90 -8.70 24.95 19.65
CA GLY A 90 -9.47 26.00 18.96
C GLY A 90 -9.61 25.83 17.44
N THR A 91 -9.09 24.74 16.86
CA THR A 91 -9.24 24.42 15.43
C THR A 91 -10.53 23.66 15.11
N GLY A 92 -11.22 23.15 16.13
CA GLY A 92 -12.35 22.23 15.99
C GLY A 92 -11.96 20.77 15.75
N ALA A 93 -10.67 20.48 15.48
CA ALA A 93 -10.19 19.11 15.33
C ALA A 93 -9.94 18.46 16.70
N PRO A 94 -10.30 17.17 16.88
CA PRO A 94 -10.06 16.47 18.14
C PRO A 94 -8.57 16.24 18.36
N THR A 95 -8.09 16.51 19.56
CA THR A 95 -6.70 16.21 19.94
C THR A 95 -6.48 14.70 20.04
N PRO A 96 -5.33 14.16 19.57
CA PRO A 96 -5.04 12.74 19.71
C PRO A 96 -5.07 12.31 21.18
N SER A 97 -5.54 11.09 21.44
CA SER A 97 -5.54 10.51 22.79
C SER A 97 -4.11 10.32 23.31
N LYS A 98 -3.97 10.23 24.64
CA LYS A 98 -2.69 9.97 25.32
C LYS A 98 -1.88 8.80 24.73
N SER A 99 -2.56 7.77 24.23
CA SER A 99 -1.96 6.61 23.57
C SER A 99 -1.20 6.89 22.27
N HIS A 100 -1.22 8.12 21.76
CA HIS A 100 -0.43 8.55 20.60
C HIS A 100 0.94 9.12 20.99
N PHE A 101 1.15 9.39 22.28
CA PHE A 101 2.31 10.09 22.80
C PHE A 101 3.18 9.16 23.63
N TYR A 102 4.49 9.43 23.66
CA TYR A 102 5.40 8.77 24.61
C TYR A 102 4.93 9.07 26.04
N ASP A 103 5.04 8.05 26.90
CA ASP A 103 4.70 8.13 28.32
C ASP A 103 3.27 8.61 28.62
N GLU A 104 2.37 8.51 27.63
CA GLU A 104 0.98 8.99 27.73
C GLU A 104 0.84 10.50 27.99
N ASP A 105 1.88 11.28 27.72
CA ASP A 105 1.86 12.75 27.85
C ASP A 105 1.39 13.43 26.56
N GLN A 106 0.16 13.94 26.55
CA GLN A 106 -0.42 14.69 25.41
C GLN A 106 0.30 15.99 25.05
N LYS A 107 1.21 16.47 25.90
CA LYS A 107 2.10 17.61 25.59
C LYS A 107 3.48 17.15 25.11
N GLY A 108 3.74 15.86 25.19
CA GLY A 108 5.00 15.23 24.82
C GLY A 108 5.10 14.96 23.32
N LYS A 109 6.08 14.12 22.98
CA LYS A 109 6.35 13.74 21.59
C LYS A 109 5.40 12.61 21.16
N ILE A 110 4.85 12.73 19.95
CA ILE A 110 4.12 11.63 19.31
C ILE A 110 5.08 10.54 18.88
N PHE A 111 4.75 9.28 19.17
CA PHE A 111 5.47 8.12 18.64
C PHE A 111 4.76 7.47 17.45
N ARG A 112 3.44 7.64 17.34
CA ARG A 112 2.65 7.23 16.17
C ARG A 112 2.67 8.33 15.12
N ASP A 113 3.84 8.52 14.53
CA ASP A 113 4.17 9.69 13.72
C ASP A 113 3.69 9.59 12.25
N ASN A 114 3.20 8.42 11.83
CA ASN A 114 2.63 8.19 10.52
C ASN A 114 1.14 7.85 10.63
N CYS A 115 0.33 8.91 10.78
CA CYS A 115 -1.09 8.81 11.15
C CYS A 115 -1.90 7.96 10.16
N ILE A 116 -1.59 8.06 8.86
CA ILE A 116 -2.31 7.39 7.78
C ILE A 116 -2.14 5.86 7.76
N GLN A 117 -1.20 5.31 8.54
CA GLN A 117 -1.06 3.86 8.70
C GLN A 117 -2.22 3.24 9.48
N CYS A 118 -2.92 4.04 10.28
CA CYS A 118 -4.04 3.59 11.11
C CYS A 118 -5.33 4.34 10.79
N HIS A 119 -5.26 5.65 10.53
CA HIS A 119 -6.40 6.50 10.21
C HIS A 119 -6.63 6.56 8.70
N VAL A 120 -7.25 5.53 8.16
CA VAL A 120 -7.52 5.42 6.72
C VAL A 120 -8.79 6.16 6.32
N THR A 121 -8.80 6.73 5.12
CA THR A 121 -10.04 7.27 4.53
C THR A 121 -10.99 6.13 4.18
N GLN A 122 -12.27 6.28 4.51
CA GLN A 122 -13.31 5.39 4.01
C GLN A 122 -14.01 6.03 2.80
N ASN A 123 -13.90 5.38 1.65
CA ASN A 123 -14.64 5.75 0.46
C ASN A 123 -15.89 4.87 0.41
N ASP A 124 -17.01 5.37 0.95
CA ASP A 124 -18.23 4.60 1.11
C ASP A 124 -18.93 4.43 -0.26
N LYS A 125 -18.41 3.49 -1.05
CA LYS A 125 -18.92 3.15 -2.40
C LYS A 125 -19.76 1.88 -2.41
N LYS A 126 -19.96 1.25 -1.26
CA LYS A 126 -20.76 0.02 -1.17
C LYS A 126 -22.21 0.38 -0.90
N SER A 127 -23.13 -0.18 -1.69
CA SER A 127 -24.50 -0.34 -1.22
C SER A 127 -24.46 -1.12 0.10
N ALA A 128 -25.21 -0.67 1.11
CA ALA A 128 -25.26 -1.34 2.40
C ALA A 128 -25.50 -2.84 2.18
N PHE A 129 -24.58 -3.68 2.67
CA PHE A 129 -24.66 -5.13 2.49
C PHE A 129 -25.97 -5.73 3.06
N ASN A 130 -26.66 -4.97 3.93
CA ASN A 130 -27.92 -5.35 4.58
C ASN A 130 -29.15 -4.58 4.05
N SER A 131 -29.11 -3.90 2.90
CA SER A 131 -30.29 -3.16 2.39
C SER A 131 -31.40 -4.05 1.80
N GLY A 132 -31.29 -5.37 1.95
CA GLY A 132 -32.29 -6.34 1.51
C GLY A 132 -32.55 -7.35 2.62
N SER A 133 -33.39 -6.99 3.57
CA SER A 133 -34.13 -7.90 4.45
C SER A 133 -35.54 -7.40 4.60
#